data_AF-A0A0A5FS32-F1
#
_entry.id   AF-A0A0A5FS32-F1
#
_cell.length_a   1.000
_cell.length_b   1.000
_cell.length_c   1.000
_cell.angle_alpha   90.00
_cell.angle_beta   90.00
_cell.angle_gamma   90.00
#
_symmetry.space_group_name_H-M   'P 1'
#
loop_
_entity.id
_entity.type
_entity.pdbx_description
1 polymer ?
#
loop_
_entity_poly.entity_id
_entity_poly.type
_entity_poly.pdbx_seq_one_letter_code
_entity_poly.pdbx_strand_id
1 'polypeptide(L)'
;MFVGDKMSNLLKQKTEDHEIALQIEEEDYMQPSYLIEKQLLEAIKQGNQLLAEQLSYSIKQNHDAQLADDPLRSKKNHIISTCALFTKAIIDGGVQPKKAYPLRDSYIRKIEKAKHLEELENFEQMMLQYYIDFLRQEITSPYSKVINQSISFIHDYLLHDLTLDMIADHCYVSPSYLSHLFKKEVGISVVQFINQKRIEESKYFLLQTPIPISDIATLFQFCNQSYYTSLFKKHTGKTPKEYRGT
;
A
#
# COMPACT_ATOMS: atom_id res chain seq x y z
N MET A 1 30.00 17.37 -30.01
CA MET A 1 28.92 17.53 -31.01
C MET A 1 27.65 16.71 -30.71
N PHE A 2 27.59 15.88 -29.65
CA PHE A 2 26.48 14.93 -29.41
C PHE A 2 25.38 15.35 -28.40
N VAL A 3 25.46 16.56 -27.83
CA VAL A 3 24.52 17.02 -26.79
C VAL A 3 23.37 17.88 -27.38
N GLY A 4 23.63 18.60 -28.47
CA GLY A 4 22.63 19.47 -29.11
C GLY A 4 21.47 18.70 -29.75
N ASP A 5 21.74 17.54 -30.34
CA ASP A 5 20.73 16.71 -31.02
C ASP A 5 19.72 16.07 -30.05
N LYS A 6 20.17 15.68 -28.85
CA LYS A 6 19.30 15.10 -27.80
C LYS A 6 18.36 16.14 -27.18
N MET A 7 18.84 17.37 -26.96
CA MET A 7 18.00 18.46 -26.45
C MET A 7 17.00 18.95 -27.50
N SER A 8 17.39 18.99 -28.77
CA SER A 8 16.49 19.31 -29.90
C SER A 8 15.35 18.28 -30.04
N ASN A 9 15.65 16.98 -29.93
CA ASN A 9 14.63 15.95 -29.95
C ASN A 9 13.71 15.98 -28.72
N LEU A 10 14.24 16.26 -27.51
CA LEU A 10 13.43 16.41 -26.30
C LEU A 10 12.46 17.61 -26.38
N LEU A 11 12.90 18.71 -27.01
CA LEU A 11 12.09 19.91 -27.19
C LEU A 11 10.98 19.67 -28.22
N LYS A 12 11.28 19.00 -29.34
CA LYS A 12 10.28 18.61 -30.36
C LYS A 12 9.22 17.65 -29.80
N GLN A 13 9.64 16.64 -29.03
CA GLN A 13 8.73 15.67 -28.41
C GLN A 13 7.81 16.33 -27.36
N LYS A 14 8.34 17.28 -26.58
CA LYS A 14 7.53 18.14 -25.69
C LYS A 14 6.52 19.02 -26.42
N THR A 15 6.77 19.34 -27.70
CA THR A 15 5.85 20.16 -28.50
C THR A 15 4.73 19.29 -29.07
N GLU A 16 5.06 18.09 -29.56
CA GLU A 16 4.08 17.11 -30.06
C GLU A 16 3.12 16.60 -28.96
N ASP A 17 3.64 16.24 -27.78
CA ASP A 17 2.80 15.80 -26.65
C ASP A 17 1.81 16.89 -26.19
N HIS A 18 2.23 18.16 -26.28
CA HIS A 18 1.40 19.31 -25.91
C HIS A 18 0.38 19.66 -27.00
N GLU A 19 0.73 19.52 -28.27
CA GLU A 19 -0.19 19.69 -29.40
C GLU A 19 -1.29 18.62 -29.41
N ILE A 20 -0.96 17.36 -29.08
CA ILE A 20 -1.96 16.30 -28.91
C ILE A 20 -2.91 16.63 -27.74
N ALA A 21 -2.38 17.14 -26.62
CA ALA A 21 -3.21 17.55 -25.49
C ALA A 21 -4.16 18.70 -25.84
N LEU A 22 -3.72 19.68 -26.64
CA LEU A 22 -4.55 20.80 -27.11
C LEU A 22 -5.62 20.36 -28.12
N GLN A 23 -5.32 19.39 -28.98
CA GLN A 23 -6.31 18.80 -29.90
C GLN A 23 -7.40 18.02 -29.13
N ILE A 24 -7.04 17.35 -28.04
CA ILE A 24 -7.99 16.68 -27.13
C ILE A 24 -8.85 17.71 -26.37
N GLU A 25 -8.34 18.91 -26.05
CA GLU A 25 -9.12 19.98 -25.43
C GLU A 25 -10.17 20.61 -26.37
N GLU A 26 -9.92 20.64 -27.68
CA GLU A 26 -10.87 21.20 -28.67
C GLU A 26 -12.04 20.25 -29.01
N GLU A 27 -11.87 18.94 -28.83
CA GLU A 27 -12.93 17.93 -29.02
C GLU A 27 -13.72 17.67 -27.73
N ASP A 28 -14.54 18.66 -27.30
CA ASP A 28 -15.62 18.54 -26.29
C ASP A 28 -15.29 17.65 -25.07
N TYR A 29 -14.03 17.70 -24.61
CA TYR A 29 -13.53 16.87 -23.52
C TYR A 29 -14.00 17.48 -22.20
N MET A 30 -15.16 17.04 -21.75
CA MET A 30 -15.58 17.27 -20.38
C MET A 30 -14.76 16.29 -19.52
N GLN A 31 -13.72 16.75 -18.81
CA GLN A 31 -13.03 15.91 -17.83
C GLN A 31 -14.03 15.44 -16.75
N PRO A 32 -13.84 14.28 -16.08
CA PRO A 32 -14.42 14.10 -14.76
C PRO A 32 -14.04 15.36 -14.01
N SER A 33 -15.03 16.17 -13.58
CA SER A 33 -14.70 17.37 -12.83
C SER A 33 -13.74 16.89 -11.76
N TYR A 34 -12.51 17.37 -11.77
CA TYR A 34 -11.42 16.86 -10.93
C TYR A 34 -11.87 16.67 -9.47
N LEU A 35 -12.87 17.46 -9.06
CA LEU A 35 -13.65 17.31 -7.86
C LEU A 35 -14.34 15.95 -7.64
N ILE A 36 -15.09 15.42 -8.62
CA ILE A 36 -15.78 14.12 -8.57
C ILE A 36 -14.77 12.98 -8.45
N GLU A 37 -13.69 13.01 -9.23
CA GLU A 37 -12.61 12.03 -9.09
C GLU A 37 -12.02 12.07 -7.68
N LYS A 38 -11.68 13.27 -7.19
CA LYS A 38 -11.17 13.45 -5.83
C LYS A 38 -12.15 12.95 -4.76
N GLN A 39 -13.45 13.18 -4.95
CA GLN A 39 -14.50 12.65 -4.06
C GLN A 39 -14.59 11.12 -4.12
N LEU A 40 -14.44 10.52 -5.30
CA LEU A 40 -14.41 9.07 -5.47
C LEU A 40 -13.22 8.46 -4.71
N LEU A 41 -12.02 9.03 -4.87
CA LEU A 41 -10.83 8.56 -4.16
C LEU A 41 -10.98 8.69 -2.64
N GLU A 42 -11.56 9.79 -2.16
CA GLU A 42 -11.81 9.97 -0.73
C GLU A 42 -12.87 8.98 -0.21
N ALA A 43 -13.92 8.69 -0.99
CA ALA A 43 -14.91 7.67 -0.66
C ALA A 43 -14.30 6.27 -0.57
N ILE A 44 -13.44 5.89 -1.53
CA ILE A 44 -12.70 4.62 -1.50
C ILE A 44 -11.81 4.55 -0.27
N LYS A 45 -11.01 5.60 -0.02
CA LYS A 45 -10.10 5.71 1.12
C LYS A 45 -10.81 5.54 2.48
N GLN A 46 -12.07 5.96 2.57
CA GLN A 46 -12.92 5.83 3.76
C GLN A 46 -13.71 4.52 3.80
N GLY A 47 -13.62 3.68 2.76
CA GLY A 47 -14.41 2.46 2.64
C GLY A 47 -15.90 2.71 2.43
N ASN A 48 -16.29 3.91 1.97
CA ASN A 48 -17.68 4.27 1.70
C ASN A 48 -18.11 3.77 0.31
N GLN A 49 -18.48 2.49 0.27
CA GLN A 49 -18.87 1.80 -0.96
C GLN A 49 -20.02 2.47 -1.69
N LEU A 50 -21.12 2.79 -1.00
CA LEU A 50 -22.31 3.35 -1.63
C LEU A 50 -21.97 4.66 -2.36
N LEU A 51 -21.22 5.55 -1.71
CA LEU A 51 -20.80 6.82 -2.32
C LEU A 51 -19.82 6.59 -3.48
N ALA A 52 -18.87 5.65 -3.33
CA ALA A 52 -17.91 5.33 -4.38
C ALA A 52 -18.60 4.77 -5.64
N GLU A 53 -19.58 3.88 -5.48
CA GLU A 53 -20.37 3.33 -6.59
C GLU A 53 -21.18 4.43 -7.31
N GLN A 54 -21.83 5.31 -6.55
CA GLN A 54 -22.58 6.45 -7.11
C GLN A 54 -21.67 7.38 -7.92
N LEU A 55 -20.51 7.74 -7.38
CA LEU A 55 -19.55 8.62 -8.05
C LEU A 55 -18.94 7.94 -9.29
N SER A 56 -18.57 6.67 -9.18
CA SER A 56 -18.05 5.88 -10.32
C SER A 56 -19.07 5.79 -11.46
N TYR A 57 -20.35 5.55 -11.15
CA TYR A 57 -21.43 5.56 -12.14
C TYR A 57 -21.60 6.93 -12.81
N SER A 58 -21.54 8.00 -12.02
CA SER A 58 -21.65 9.37 -12.54
C SER A 58 -20.50 9.73 -13.49
N ILE A 59 -19.27 9.25 -13.23
CA ILE A 59 -18.13 9.45 -14.13
C ILE A 59 -18.36 8.70 -15.43
N LYS A 60 -18.76 7.43 -15.37
CA LYS A 60 -18.99 6.58 -16.55
C LYS A 60 -20.11 7.10 -17.46
N GLN A 61 -21.18 7.67 -16.89
CA GLN A 61 -22.31 8.23 -17.65
C GLN A 61 -21.94 9.51 -18.40
N ASN A 62 -21.04 10.31 -17.84
CA ASN A 62 -20.65 11.57 -18.45
C ASN A 62 -19.45 11.39 -19.39
N HIS A 63 -18.56 10.42 -19.13
CA HIS A 63 -17.23 10.34 -19.75
C HIS A 63 -16.83 8.92 -20.14
N ASP A 64 -17.02 8.59 -21.42
CA ASP A 64 -16.27 7.53 -22.08
C ASP A 64 -15.26 8.20 -23.03
N ALA A 65 -14.14 8.67 -22.47
CA ALA A 65 -13.06 9.20 -23.30
C ALA A 65 -12.52 8.08 -24.21
N GLN A 66 -12.46 8.33 -25.52
CA GLN A 66 -11.85 7.40 -26.46
C GLN A 66 -10.32 7.53 -26.36
N LEU A 67 -9.70 6.64 -25.57
CA LEU A 67 -8.26 6.65 -25.29
C LEU A 67 -7.43 5.93 -26.38
N ALA A 68 -8.09 5.29 -27.35
CA ALA A 68 -7.48 4.61 -28.49
C ALA A 68 -8.53 4.38 -29.60
N ASP A 69 -8.07 4.19 -30.84
CA ASP A 69 -8.93 3.86 -31.98
C ASP A 69 -9.68 2.54 -31.79
N ASP A 70 -9.03 1.53 -31.23
CA ASP A 70 -9.63 0.24 -30.93
C ASP A 70 -10.45 0.31 -29.61
N PRO A 71 -11.77 0.00 -29.63
CA PRO A 71 -12.62 0.12 -28.44
C PRO A 71 -12.15 -0.75 -27.26
N LEU A 72 -11.65 -1.95 -27.54
CA LEU A 72 -11.12 -2.83 -26.50
C LEU A 72 -9.86 -2.23 -25.87
N ARG A 73 -8.94 -1.70 -26.69
CA ARG A 73 -7.73 -1.03 -26.21
C ARG A 73 -8.05 0.21 -25.40
N SER A 74 -9.00 1.03 -25.87
CA SER A 74 -9.50 2.20 -25.13
C SER A 74 -10.03 1.78 -23.76
N LYS A 75 -10.87 0.74 -23.70
CA LYS A 75 -11.43 0.25 -22.43
C LYS A 75 -10.36 -0.30 -21.49
N LYS A 76 -9.36 -1.03 -22.00
CA LYS A 76 -8.22 -1.50 -21.21
C LYS A 76 -7.44 -0.34 -20.59
N ASN A 77 -7.12 0.68 -21.39
CA ASN A 77 -6.39 1.86 -20.92
C ASN A 77 -7.14 2.58 -19.79
N HIS A 78 -8.46 2.72 -19.93
CA HIS A 78 -9.31 3.32 -18.91
C HIS A 78 -9.25 2.54 -17.59
N ILE A 79 -9.52 1.22 -17.63
CA ILE A 79 -9.56 0.39 -16.42
C ILE A 79 -8.18 0.31 -15.75
N ILE A 80 -7.09 0.29 -16.52
CA ILE A 80 -5.73 0.32 -15.96
C ILE A 80 -5.48 1.64 -15.20
N SER A 81 -5.97 2.76 -15.76
CA SER A 81 -5.86 4.07 -15.12
C SER A 81 -6.65 4.12 -13.81
N THR A 82 -7.89 3.66 -13.80
CA THR A 82 -8.70 3.62 -12.58
C THR A 82 -8.19 2.59 -11.57
N CYS A 83 -7.61 1.47 -12.02
CA CYS A 83 -6.92 0.51 -11.16
C CYS A 83 -5.76 1.16 -10.39
N ALA A 84 -4.96 2.00 -11.05
CA ALA A 84 -3.88 2.74 -10.39
C ALA A 84 -4.41 3.74 -9.35
N LEU A 85 -5.49 4.45 -9.69
CA LEU A 85 -6.16 5.39 -8.77
C LEU A 85 -6.75 4.68 -7.54
N PHE A 86 -7.45 3.57 -7.72
CA PHE A 86 -8.02 2.79 -6.62
C PHE A 86 -6.92 2.24 -5.71
N THR A 87 -5.82 1.76 -6.32
CA THR A 87 -4.62 1.32 -5.57
C THR A 87 -4.08 2.42 -4.68
N LYS A 88 -3.96 3.64 -5.22
CA LYS A 88 -3.48 4.78 -4.43
C LYS A 88 -4.45 5.12 -3.30
N ALA A 89 -5.76 5.13 -3.57
CA ALA A 89 -6.78 5.42 -2.57
C ALA A 89 -6.79 4.42 -1.41
N ILE A 90 -6.68 3.11 -1.67
CA ILE A 90 -6.63 2.10 -0.59
C ILE A 90 -5.33 2.17 0.23
N ILE A 91 -4.21 2.53 -0.40
CA ILE A 91 -2.95 2.77 0.33
C ILE A 91 -3.10 3.97 1.25
N ASP A 92 -3.67 5.07 0.76
CA ASP A 92 -3.91 6.28 1.57
C ASP A 92 -4.99 6.05 2.65
N GLY A 93 -5.84 5.05 2.45
CA GLY A 93 -6.81 4.55 3.43
C GLY A 93 -6.17 3.70 4.53
N GLY A 94 -5.03 3.06 4.28
CA GLY A 94 -4.27 2.32 5.29
C GLY A 94 -3.78 0.95 4.87
N VAL A 95 -4.05 0.49 3.64
CA VAL A 95 -3.50 -0.76 3.13
C VAL A 95 -2.01 -0.62 2.90
N GLN A 96 -1.23 -1.60 3.36
CA GLN A 96 0.21 -1.60 3.15
C GLN A 96 0.57 -1.76 1.66
N PRO A 97 1.53 -0.99 1.11
CA PRO A 97 1.91 -1.08 -0.31
C PRO A 97 2.30 -2.49 -0.77
N LYS A 98 2.97 -3.26 0.12
CA LYS A 98 3.36 -4.66 -0.15
C LYS A 98 2.19 -5.60 -0.39
N LYS A 99 0.98 -5.23 0.04
CA LYS A 99 -0.27 -5.96 -0.20
C LYS A 99 -1.08 -5.36 -1.35
N ALA A 100 -1.09 -4.03 -1.47
CA ALA A 100 -1.82 -3.32 -2.52
C ALA A 100 -1.24 -3.54 -3.93
N TYR A 101 0.08 -3.52 -4.10
CA TYR A 101 0.70 -3.67 -5.43
C TYR A 101 0.50 -5.07 -6.05
N PRO A 102 0.63 -6.19 -5.32
CA PRO A 102 0.28 -7.50 -5.89
C PRO A 102 -1.17 -7.60 -6.36
N LEU A 103 -2.11 -6.95 -5.65
CA LEU A 103 -3.51 -6.89 -6.06
C LEU A 103 -3.67 -6.13 -7.38
N ARG A 104 -3.07 -4.94 -7.48
CA ARG A 104 -3.01 -4.15 -8.72
C ARG A 104 -2.46 -4.96 -9.88
N ASP A 105 -1.31 -5.61 -9.69
CA ASP A 105 -0.63 -6.37 -10.75
C ASP A 105 -1.48 -7.56 -11.22
N SER A 106 -2.23 -8.20 -10.31
CA SER A 106 -3.21 -9.25 -10.64
C SER A 106 -4.32 -8.72 -11.55
N TYR A 107 -4.89 -7.56 -11.24
CA TYR A 107 -5.91 -6.92 -12.07
C TYR A 107 -5.38 -6.48 -13.43
N ILE A 108 -4.22 -5.80 -13.48
CA ILE A 108 -3.59 -5.39 -14.75
C ILE A 108 -3.37 -6.60 -15.66
N ARG A 109 -2.86 -7.72 -15.12
CA ARG A 109 -2.69 -8.95 -15.91
C ARG A 109 -4.00 -9.54 -16.43
N LYS A 110 -5.11 -9.42 -15.69
CA LYS A 110 -6.44 -9.85 -16.15
C LYS A 110 -6.93 -8.94 -17.28
N ILE A 111 -6.81 -7.62 -17.12
CA ILE A 111 -7.21 -6.62 -18.11
C ILE A 111 -6.44 -6.82 -19.42
N GLU A 112 -5.11 -7.00 -19.34
CA GLU A 112 -4.27 -7.22 -20.52
C GLU A 112 -4.67 -8.48 -21.30
N LYS A 113 -5.06 -9.55 -20.60
CA LYS A 113 -5.45 -10.84 -21.20
C LYS A 113 -6.84 -10.83 -21.85
N ALA A 114 -7.71 -9.89 -21.53
CA ALA A 114 -9.05 -9.80 -22.12
C ALA A 114 -8.95 -9.68 -23.65
N LYS A 115 -9.76 -10.44 -24.38
CA LYS A 115 -9.76 -10.46 -25.85
C LYS A 115 -11.03 -9.83 -26.43
N HIS A 116 -12.06 -9.70 -25.62
CA HIS A 116 -13.36 -9.19 -26.02
C HIS A 116 -13.85 -8.13 -25.02
N LEU A 117 -14.67 -7.19 -25.49
CA LEU A 117 -15.11 -6.05 -24.69
C LEU A 117 -16.06 -6.50 -23.57
N GLU A 118 -16.84 -7.55 -23.83
CA GLU A 118 -17.78 -8.18 -22.90
C GLU A 118 -17.07 -8.75 -21.66
N GLU A 119 -15.80 -9.17 -21.78
CA GLU A 119 -14.99 -9.62 -20.63
C GLU A 119 -14.66 -8.51 -19.64
N LEU A 120 -14.71 -7.25 -20.12
CA LEU A 120 -14.46 -6.04 -19.32
C LEU A 120 -15.76 -5.34 -18.92
N GLU A 121 -16.92 -5.89 -19.31
CA GLU A 121 -18.21 -5.38 -18.89
C GLU A 121 -18.36 -5.58 -17.37
N ASN A 122 -18.72 -4.52 -16.66
CA ASN A 122 -18.81 -4.47 -15.18
C ASN A 122 -17.52 -4.81 -14.41
N PHE A 123 -16.42 -5.14 -15.09
CA PHE A 123 -15.15 -5.51 -14.48
C PHE A 123 -14.62 -4.41 -13.55
N GLU A 124 -14.75 -3.16 -13.98
CA GLU A 124 -14.35 -2.00 -13.19
C GLU A 124 -15.16 -1.84 -11.89
N GLN A 125 -16.48 -2.06 -11.93
CA GLN A 125 -17.32 -2.02 -10.73
C GLN A 125 -16.97 -3.17 -9.78
N MET A 126 -16.76 -4.38 -10.31
CA MET A 126 -16.29 -5.52 -9.52
C MET A 126 -14.92 -5.25 -8.89
N MET A 127 -14.02 -4.59 -9.62
CA MET A 127 -12.72 -4.16 -9.14
C MET A 127 -12.88 -3.14 -8.00
N LEU A 128 -13.64 -2.06 -8.21
CA LEU A 128 -13.91 -1.05 -7.19
C LEU A 128 -14.43 -1.69 -5.89
N GLN A 129 -15.43 -2.56 -6.01
CA GLN A 129 -16.01 -3.28 -4.87
C GLN A 129 -14.93 -4.06 -4.10
N TYR A 130 -14.14 -4.84 -4.82
CA TYR A 130 -13.10 -5.66 -4.20
C TYR A 130 -12.02 -4.81 -3.52
N TYR A 131 -11.61 -3.69 -4.12
CA TYR A 131 -10.65 -2.77 -3.49
C TYR A 131 -11.18 -2.22 -2.16
N ILE A 132 -12.46 -1.85 -2.11
CA ILE A 132 -13.11 -1.36 -0.88
C ILE A 132 -13.24 -2.47 0.17
N ASP A 133 -13.60 -3.68 -0.22
CA ASP A 133 -13.67 -4.81 0.70
C ASP A 133 -12.29 -5.22 1.21
N PHE A 134 -11.28 -5.22 0.34
CA PHE A 134 -9.89 -5.47 0.72
C PHE A 134 -9.38 -4.41 1.71
N LEU A 135 -9.68 -3.14 1.44
CA LEU A 135 -9.41 -2.04 2.36
C LEU A 135 -10.08 -2.28 3.71
N ARG A 136 -11.37 -2.61 3.73
CA ARG A 136 -12.11 -2.86 4.97
C ARG A 136 -11.51 -4.01 5.77
N GLN A 137 -11.15 -5.11 5.11
CA GLN A 137 -10.51 -6.26 5.76
C GLN A 137 -9.16 -5.90 6.39
N GLU A 138 -8.39 -5.06 5.72
CA GLU A 138 -7.09 -4.59 6.22
C GLU A 138 -7.23 -3.49 7.29
N ILE A 139 -8.27 -2.64 7.21
CA ILE A 139 -8.56 -1.58 8.19
C ILE A 139 -9.42 -2.08 9.36
N THR A 140 -10.03 -3.26 9.32
CA THR A 140 -10.67 -3.92 10.50
C THR A 140 -9.68 -4.25 11.63
N SER A 141 -8.51 -3.62 11.64
CA SER A 141 -7.73 -3.43 12.84
C SER A 141 -8.55 -2.67 13.90
N PRO A 142 -8.60 -3.17 15.14
CA PRO A 142 -9.30 -2.49 16.24
C PRO A 142 -8.63 -1.17 16.68
N TYR A 143 -7.54 -0.77 16.02
CA TYR A 143 -6.73 0.38 16.39
C TYR A 143 -6.96 1.57 15.47
N SER A 144 -6.75 2.77 16.00
CA SER A 144 -6.80 4.03 15.28
C SER A 144 -5.76 4.10 14.15
N LYS A 145 -5.96 5.04 13.21
CA LYS A 145 -5.06 5.23 12.06
C LYS A 145 -3.60 5.43 12.48
N VAL A 146 -3.35 6.25 13.51
CA VAL A 146 -2.00 6.52 14.04
C VAL A 146 -1.34 5.22 14.52
N ILE A 147 -2.08 4.38 15.23
CA ILE A 147 -1.56 3.11 15.74
C ILE A 147 -1.35 2.10 14.62
N ASN A 148 -2.23 2.03 13.63
CA ASN A 148 -2.01 1.17 12.45
C ASN A 148 -0.78 1.58 11.65
N GLN A 149 -0.58 2.89 11.44
CA GLN A 149 0.63 3.42 10.80
C GLN A 149 1.89 3.06 11.60
N SER A 150 1.84 3.23 12.93
CA SER A 150 2.94 2.88 13.83
C SER A 150 3.28 1.39 13.76
N ILE A 151 2.27 0.52 13.81
CA ILE A 151 2.44 -0.94 13.70
C ILE A 151 3.03 -1.33 12.34
N SER A 152 2.55 -0.73 11.25
CA SER A 152 3.10 -0.96 9.91
C SER A 152 4.58 -0.60 9.84
N PHE A 153 4.93 0.58 10.33
CA PHE A 153 6.31 1.05 10.35
C PHE A 153 7.22 0.12 11.18
N ILE A 154 6.76 -0.32 12.35
CA ILE A 154 7.50 -1.29 13.17
C ILE A 154 7.76 -2.60 12.41
N HIS A 155 6.77 -3.10 11.67
CA HIS A 155 6.92 -4.32 10.88
C HIS A 155 7.92 -4.18 9.75
N ASP A 156 7.90 -3.07 9.02
CA ASP A 156 8.77 -2.87 7.86
C ASP A 156 10.23 -2.62 8.26
N TYR A 157 10.48 -2.13 9.49
CA TYR A 157 11.80 -1.78 10.00
C TYR A 157 12.25 -2.64 11.20
N LEU A 158 11.68 -3.83 11.38
CA LEU A 158 11.88 -4.63 12.60
C LEU A 158 13.35 -5.02 12.89
N LEU A 159 14.17 -5.16 11.84
CA LEU A 159 15.60 -5.48 11.90
C LEU A 159 16.52 -4.25 12.04
N HIS A 160 15.94 -3.05 12.09
CA HIS A 160 16.64 -1.78 12.29
C HIS A 160 16.54 -1.34 13.75
N ASP A 161 17.42 -0.44 14.16
CA ASP A 161 17.35 0.20 15.47
C ASP A 161 16.17 1.19 15.49
N LEU A 162 15.04 0.70 16.00
CA LEU A 162 13.78 1.44 16.08
C LEU A 162 13.69 2.21 17.38
N THR A 163 13.55 3.54 17.29
CA THR A 163 13.27 4.41 18.43
C THR A 163 11.81 4.90 18.41
N LEU A 164 11.30 5.29 19.57
CA LEU A 164 9.95 5.85 19.67
C LEU A 164 9.82 7.14 18.85
N ASP A 165 10.86 7.97 18.86
CA ASP A 165 10.92 9.23 18.11
C ASP A 165 10.77 8.99 16.59
N MET A 166 11.49 8.01 16.03
CA MET A 166 11.35 7.66 14.60
C MET A 166 9.93 7.24 14.22
N ILE A 167 9.26 6.49 15.08
CA ILE A 167 7.89 6.02 14.83
C ILE A 167 6.91 7.20 14.93
N ALA A 168 7.11 8.08 15.91
CA ALA A 168 6.29 9.26 16.13
C ALA A 168 6.41 10.25 14.96
N ASP A 169 7.65 10.49 14.49
CA ASP A 169 7.94 11.32 13.32
C ASP A 169 7.27 10.77 12.06
N HIS A 170 7.35 9.45 11.84
CA HIS A 170 6.68 8.80 10.71
C HIS A 170 5.15 8.97 10.75
N CYS A 171 4.58 9.02 11.95
CA CYS A 171 3.15 9.19 12.16
C CYS A 171 2.71 10.66 12.31
N TYR A 172 3.64 11.62 12.19
CA TYR A 172 3.39 13.05 12.35
C TYR A 172 2.75 13.42 13.70
N VAL A 173 3.17 12.77 14.78
CA VAL A 173 2.69 13.00 16.16
C VAL A 173 3.84 13.13 17.14
N SER A 174 3.58 13.62 18.35
CA SER A 174 4.60 13.64 19.39
C SER A 174 4.87 12.23 19.96
N PRO A 175 6.12 11.92 20.39
CA PRO A 175 6.44 10.64 21.02
C PRO A 175 5.60 10.32 22.26
N SER A 176 5.29 11.35 23.06
CA SER A 176 4.45 11.21 24.26
C SER A 176 3.01 10.82 23.90
N TYR A 177 2.42 11.48 22.89
CA TYR A 177 1.08 11.15 22.41
C TYR A 177 1.04 9.72 21.85
N LEU A 178 2.01 9.36 21.01
CA LEU A 178 2.10 8.02 20.45
C LEU A 178 2.21 6.96 21.55
N SER A 179 3.11 7.12 22.51
CA SER A 179 3.29 6.15 23.61
C SER A 179 2.01 5.96 24.41
N HIS A 180 1.29 7.04 24.73
CA HIS A 180 0.03 6.96 25.47
C HIS A 180 -1.07 6.26 24.65
N LEU A 181 -1.25 6.68 23.40
CA LEU A 181 -2.27 6.12 22.51
C LEU A 181 -2.01 4.63 22.23
N PHE A 182 -0.75 4.27 21.97
CA PHE A 182 -0.36 2.90 21.65
C PHE A 182 -0.63 1.99 22.84
N LYS A 183 -0.26 2.39 24.06
CA LYS A 183 -0.56 1.60 25.25
C LYS A 183 -2.07 1.50 25.52
N LYS A 184 -2.83 2.57 25.25
CA LYS A 184 -4.29 2.58 25.43
C LYS A 184 -5.00 1.61 24.48
N GLU A 185 -4.60 1.59 23.21
CA GLU A 185 -5.29 0.80 22.18
C GLU A 185 -4.73 -0.62 22.06
N VAL A 186 -3.40 -0.77 22.06
CA VAL A 186 -2.72 -2.06 21.88
C VAL A 186 -2.57 -2.82 23.22
N GLY A 187 -2.67 -2.11 24.36
CA GLY A 187 -2.60 -2.70 25.70
C GLY A 187 -1.18 -2.87 26.25
N ILE A 188 -0.15 -2.72 25.42
CA ILE A 188 1.27 -2.84 25.79
C ILE A 188 2.07 -1.65 25.27
N SER A 189 3.26 -1.42 25.81
CA SER A 189 4.12 -0.34 25.31
C SER A 189 4.69 -0.65 23.92
N VAL A 190 5.07 0.40 23.19
CA VAL A 190 5.72 0.30 21.88
C VAL A 190 6.96 -0.62 21.93
N VAL A 191 7.82 -0.45 22.95
CA VAL A 191 9.02 -1.28 23.15
C VAL A 191 8.67 -2.75 23.39
N GLN A 192 7.64 -3.02 24.19
CA GLN A 192 7.16 -4.39 24.42
C GLN A 192 6.65 -5.02 23.13
N PHE A 193 5.90 -4.27 22.33
CA PHE A 193 5.38 -4.73 21.05
C PHE A 193 6.51 -5.04 20.05
N ILE A 194 7.49 -4.15 19.91
CA ILE A 194 8.67 -4.37 19.04
C ILE A 194 9.41 -5.65 19.44
N ASN A 195 9.70 -5.80 20.73
CA ASN A 195 10.39 -6.98 21.24
C ASN A 195 9.57 -8.26 21.00
N GLN A 196 8.27 -8.23 21.23
CA GLN A 196 7.39 -9.36 20.97
C GLN A 196 7.43 -9.77 19.49
N LYS A 197 7.35 -8.82 18.57
CA LYS A 197 7.44 -9.10 17.12
C LYS A 197 8.81 -9.63 16.71
N ARG A 198 9.90 -9.06 17.26
CA ARG A 198 11.27 -9.58 17.04
C ARG A 198 11.42 -11.01 17.51
N ILE A 199 10.86 -11.35 18.68
CA ILE A 199 10.86 -12.74 19.17
C ILE A 199 10.10 -13.65 18.20
N GLU A 200 8.88 -13.27 17.79
CA GLU A 200 8.07 -14.05 16.85
C GLU A 200 8.81 -14.33 15.53
N GLU A 201 9.36 -13.30 14.88
CA GLU A 201 10.09 -13.45 13.62
C GLU A 201 11.39 -14.26 13.80
N SER A 202 12.07 -14.13 14.94
CA SER A 202 13.31 -14.87 15.20
C SER A 202 13.11 -16.39 15.29
N LYS A 203 11.89 -16.87 15.58
CA LYS A 203 11.57 -18.31 15.62
C LYS A 203 11.88 -18.99 14.29
N TYR A 204 11.60 -18.33 13.17
CA TYR A 204 11.89 -18.85 11.84
C TYR A 204 13.40 -19.11 11.68
N PHE A 205 14.24 -18.14 12.04
CA PHE A 205 15.70 -18.27 11.93
C PHE A 205 16.26 -19.36 12.85
N LEU A 206 15.66 -19.57 14.02
CA LEU A 206 16.07 -20.65 14.92
C LEU A 206 15.83 -22.04 14.32
N LEU A 207 14.72 -22.22 13.60
CA LEU A 207 14.29 -23.51 13.05
C LEU A 207 14.85 -23.80 11.65
N GLN A 208 15.01 -22.75 10.82
CA GLN A 208 15.28 -22.90 9.39
C GLN A 208 16.73 -22.62 9.02
N THR A 209 17.55 -22.14 9.96
CA THR A 209 18.94 -21.75 9.67
C THR A 209 19.91 -22.23 10.75
N PRO A 210 21.17 -22.52 10.39
CA PRO A 210 22.22 -22.86 11.35
C PRO A 210 22.85 -21.64 12.05
N ILE A 211 22.28 -20.43 11.88
CA ILE A 211 22.87 -19.19 12.37
C ILE A 211 23.06 -19.24 13.90
N PRO A 212 24.21 -18.80 14.46
CA PRO A 212 24.42 -18.73 15.90
C PRO A 212 23.33 -17.88 16.61
N ILE A 213 22.96 -18.28 17.83
CA ILE A 213 21.92 -17.58 18.61
C ILE A 213 22.34 -16.13 18.92
N SER A 214 23.64 -15.88 19.11
CA SER A 214 24.24 -14.54 19.25
C SER A 214 23.95 -13.65 18.04
N ASP A 215 24.05 -14.23 16.85
CA ASP A 215 23.96 -13.50 15.59
C ASP A 215 22.49 -13.23 15.26
N ILE A 216 21.59 -14.17 15.59
CA ILE A 216 20.14 -13.93 15.56
C ILE A 216 19.76 -12.80 16.52
N ALA A 217 20.29 -12.81 17.75
CA ALA A 217 20.02 -11.72 18.71
C ALA A 217 20.46 -10.35 18.16
N THR A 218 21.64 -10.30 17.52
CA THR A 218 22.17 -9.09 16.90
C THR A 218 21.34 -8.66 15.68
N LEU A 219 20.96 -9.60 14.81
CA LEU A 219 20.12 -9.36 13.63
C LEU A 219 18.78 -8.72 14.01
N PHE A 220 18.18 -9.18 15.10
CA PHE A 220 16.94 -8.63 15.64
C PHE A 220 17.18 -7.47 16.63
N GLN A 221 18.36 -6.86 16.61
CA GLN A 221 18.67 -5.62 17.36
C GLN A 221 18.42 -5.76 18.87
N PHE A 222 18.72 -6.93 19.45
CA PHE A 222 18.81 -7.08 20.90
C PHE A 222 20.21 -6.69 21.36
N CYS A 223 20.29 -6.01 22.51
CA CYS A 223 21.56 -5.51 23.04
C CYS A 223 22.58 -6.62 23.37
N ASN A 224 22.12 -7.84 23.66
CA ASN A 224 22.94 -9.02 23.82
C ASN A 224 22.11 -10.32 23.78
N GLN A 225 22.80 -11.45 23.59
CA GLN A 225 22.19 -12.79 23.56
C GLN A 225 21.46 -13.15 24.86
N SER A 226 21.96 -12.73 26.02
CA SER A 226 21.36 -13.06 27.32
C SER A 226 19.97 -12.42 27.45
N TYR A 227 19.84 -11.15 27.10
CA TYR A 227 18.58 -10.43 27.10
C TYR A 227 17.58 -11.04 26.11
N TYR A 228 18.04 -11.34 24.89
CA TYR A 228 17.24 -12.07 23.89
C TYR A 228 16.74 -13.40 24.45
N THR A 229 17.62 -14.20 25.06
CA THR A 229 17.29 -15.52 25.62
C THR A 229 16.24 -15.42 26.73
N SER A 230 16.37 -14.45 27.64
CA SER A 230 15.41 -14.22 28.71
C SER A 230 14.04 -13.81 28.17
N LEU A 231 13.99 -12.89 27.20
CA LEU A 231 12.74 -12.46 26.57
C LEU A 231 12.10 -13.60 25.76
N PHE A 232 12.89 -14.34 25.00
CA PHE A 232 12.43 -15.47 24.20
C PHE A 232 11.80 -16.54 25.10
N LYS A 233 12.46 -16.89 26.22
CA LYS A 233 11.92 -17.83 27.20
C LYS A 233 10.65 -17.31 27.87
N LYS A 234 10.61 -16.03 28.24
CA LYS A 234 9.41 -15.41 28.81
C LYS A 234 8.22 -15.48 27.85
N HIS A 235 8.48 -15.30 26.55
CA HIS A 235 7.44 -15.22 25.53
C HIS A 235 6.98 -16.59 25.02
N THR A 236 7.89 -17.57 24.92
CA THR A 236 7.62 -18.88 24.30
C THR A 236 7.61 -20.05 25.28
N GLY A 237 8.04 -19.85 26.52
CA GLY A 237 8.23 -20.88 27.53
C GLY A 237 9.53 -21.69 27.40
N LYS A 238 10.27 -21.56 26.30
CA LYS A 238 11.52 -22.30 26.02
C LYS A 238 12.67 -21.34 25.73
N THR A 239 13.91 -21.71 26.03
CA THR A 239 15.08 -20.96 25.56
C THR A 239 15.24 -21.10 24.05
N PRO A 240 15.92 -20.17 23.35
CA PRO A 240 16.19 -20.29 21.91
C PRO A 240 16.89 -21.60 21.54
N LYS A 241 17.78 -22.10 22.42
CA LYS A 241 18.49 -23.38 22.24
C LYS A 241 17.54 -24.57 22.31
N GLU A 242 16.65 -24.58 23.31
CA GLU A 242 15.62 -25.63 23.44
C GLU A 242 14.62 -25.57 22.27
N TYR A 243 14.27 -24.37 21.80
CA TYR A 243 13.36 -24.16 20.67
C TYR A 243 13.97 -24.58 19.32
N ARG A 244 15.29 -24.50 19.16
CA ARG A 244 15.98 -25.02 17.96
C ARG A 244 15.99 -26.55 17.90
N GLY A 245 15.94 -27.21 19.06
CA GLY A 245 16.00 -28.67 19.16
C GLY A 245 14.65 -29.38 19.04
N THR A 246 13.56 -28.65 18.74
CA THR A 246 12.23 -29.21 18.48
C THR A 246 12.01 -29.42 16.99
#